data_AF-A0AAJ3U2E0-F1
#
_entry.id   AF-A0AAJ3U2E0-F1
#
_cell.length_a   1.000
_cell.length_b   1.000
_cell.length_c   1.000
_cell.angle_alpha   90.00
_cell.angle_beta   90.00
_cell.angle_gamma   90.00
#
_symmetry.space_group_name_H-M   'P 1'
#
loop_
_entity.id
_entity.type
_entity.pdbx_description
1 polymer ?
#
loop_
_entity_poly.entity_id
_entity_poly.type
_entity_poly.pdbx_seq_one_letter_code
_entity_poly.pdbx_strand_id
1 'polypeptide(L)'
;MRARATLVGMRSFRDRSSLVVGAATALLLLTGCTTAPGASAPPTSTTVPSDTRWEEAEPAPPTGPVVGTGTVLDESGDVRLCLGAIRESYPPQCDGVPLDGWSWDGVDGRETSGETQWGAYAVTGAWDGERFTVTEPPALLALYDPMAPEDPTGGVDGTSTAEELDRVQNDIAGRLGAEALALSIDRGYVWLQVVWDDGSLQNAADEEYGEGVVIVTSALQESG
;
A
#
# COMPACT_ATOMS: atom_id res chain seq x y z
N MET A 1 3.46 -17.16 62.11
CA MET A 1 3.05 -16.81 60.73
C MET A 1 4.22 -17.07 59.79
N ARG A 2 3.98 -17.90 58.77
CA ARG A 2 4.70 -18.08 57.49
C ARG A 2 6.20 -18.37 57.51
N ALA A 3 6.51 -19.67 57.34
CA ALA A 3 7.76 -20.16 56.78
C ALA A 3 7.94 -19.67 55.33
N ARG A 4 9.13 -19.18 54.99
CA ARG A 4 9.57 -18.88 53.62
C ARG A 4 10.35 -20.08 53.09
N ALA A 5 9.82 -20.73 52.07
CA ALA A 5 10.52 -21.72 51.28
C ALA A 5 11.30 -21.00 50.16
N THR A 6 12.62 -21.20 50.12
CA THR A 6 13.49 -20.86 48.99
C THR A 6 13.97 -22.18 48.37
N LEU A 7 13.45 -22.52 47.20
CA LEU A 7 13.93 -23.63 46.37
C LEU A 7 14.91 -23.06 45.33
N VAL A 8 16.20 -23.27 45.59
CA VAL A 8 17.28 -23.18 44.62
C VAL A 8 17.41 -24.54 43.95
N GLY A 9 17.33 -24.59 42.62
CA GLY A 9 17.56 -25.84 41.91
C GLY A 9 17.33 -25.72 40.41
N MET A 10 18.28 -25.13 39.69
CA MET A 10 18.38 -25.31 38.24
C MET A 10 19.71 -26.00 37.95
N ARG A 11 19.61 -27.33 37.79
CA ARG A 11 20.72 -28.21 37.40
C ARG A 11 20.93 -28.09 35.90
N SER A 12 22.13 -27.65 35.55
CA SER A 12 22.67 -27.59 34.21
C SER A 12 22.88 -29.01 33.66
N PHE A 13 22.09 -29.40 32.66
CA PHE A 13 22.38 -30.58 31.84
C PHE A 13 23.01 -30.11 30.53
N ARG A 14 24.35 -30.18 30.50
CA ARG A 14 25.17 -30.12 29.29
C ARG A 14 25.15 -31.53 28.69
N ASP A 15 24.24 -31.77 27.75
CA ASP A 15 24.35 -32.95 26.90
C ASP A 15 25.24 -32.66 25.70
N ARG A 16 26.38 -33.34 25.73
CA ARG A 16 27.31 -33.51 24.63
C ARG A 16 26.73 -34.58 23.71
N SER A 17 26.57 -34.28 22.43
CA SER A 17 26.45 -35.32 21.41
C SER A 17 27.48 -35.06 20.32
N SER A 18 28.49 -35.92 20.34
CA SER A 18 29.61 -35.96 19.41
C SER A 18 29.29 -36.92 18.26
N LEU A 19 29.71 -36.54 17.04
CA LEU A 19 30.20 -37.39 15.92
C LEU A 19 29.16 -38.36 15.30
N VAL A 20 29.05 -38.55 13.99
CA VAL A 20 30.07 -38.95 13.02
C VAL A 20 29.54 -38.64 11.62
N VAL A 21 30.30 -37.89 10.81
CA VAL A 21 30.07 -37.76 9.37
C VAL A 21 30.81 -38.90 8.69
N GLY A 22 30.06 -39.87 8.15
CA GLY A 22 30.58 -40.94 7.31
C GLY A 22 30.48 -40.53 5.84
N ALA A 23 31.64 -40.28 5.23
CA ALA A 23 31.77 -40.15 3.78
C ALA A 23 31.76 -41.55 3.13
N ALA A 24 30.85 -41.78 2.18
CA ALA A 24 30.88 -42.95 1.31
C ALA A 24 30.64 -42.50 -0.13
N THR A 25 31.74 -42.42 -0.88
CA THR A 25 31.80 -42.29 -2.33
C THR A 25 31.36 -43.61 -2.96
N ALA A 26 30.36 -43.56 -3.85
CA ALA A 26 30.08 -44.64 -4.79
C ALA A 26 29.78 -44.03 -6.17
N LEU A 27 30.79 -44.08 -7.04
CA LEU A 27 30.63 -43.92 -8.48
C LEU A 27 29.92 -45.17 -9.02
N LEU A 28 28.74 -45.00 -9.61
CA LEU A 28 28.09 -45.97 -10.48
C LEU A 28 27.76 -45.28 -11.80
N LEU A 29 28.58 -45.56 -12.82
CA LEU A 29 28.32 -45.24 -14.21
C LEU A 29 27.29 -46.22 -14.77
N LEU A 30 26.07 -45.75 -15.00
CA LEU A 30 25.06 -46.44 -15.79
C LEU A 30 24.59 -45.50 -16.90
N THR A 31 25.08 -45.77 -18.11
CA THR A 31 24.59 -45.26 -19.38
C THR A 31 23.16 -45.75 -19.60
N GLY A 32 22.20 -44.83 -19.64
CA GLY A 32 20.83 -45.09 -20.09
C GLY A 32 20.34 -43.91 -20.92
N CYS A 33 20.33 -44.06 -22.25
CA CYS A 33 19.58 -43.16 -23.11
C CYS A 33 18.09 -43.48 -22.93
N THR A 34 17.39 -42.71 -22.11
CA THR A 34 15.93 -42.73 -22.07
C THR A 34 15.42 -41.75 -23.12
N THR A 35 14.67 -42.24 -24.09
CA THR A 35 13.95 -41.40 -25.04
C THR A 35 12.76 -40.79 -24.28
N ALA A 36 12.87 -39.51 -23.92
CA ALA A 36 11.79 -38.78 -23.28
C ALA A 36 10.61 -38.61 -24.27
N PRO A 37 9.36 -38.88 -23.87
CA PRO A 37 8.19 -38.45 -24.62
C PRO A 37 8.19 -36.93 -24.72
N GLY A 38 7.77 -36.41 -25.88
CA GLY A 38 7.88 -35.01 -26.28
C GLY A 38 7.63 -34.02 -25.15
N ALA A 39 8.57 -33.08 -25.02
CA ALA A 39 8.36 -31.86 -24.27
C ALA A 39 7.04 -31.24 -24.74
N SER A 40 6.03 -31.30 -23.88
CA SER A 40 4.92 -30.37 -23.98
C SER A 40 5.54 -28.98 -23.93
N ALA A 41 5.19 -28.14 -24.90
CA ALA A 41 5.63 -26.75 -24.91
C ALA A 41 5.38 -26.15 -23.51
N PRO A 42 6.30 -25.33 -22.97
CA PRO A 42 6.03 -24.59 -21.75
C PRO A 42 4.69 -23.87 -21.93
N PRO A 43 3.86 -23.74 -20.88
CA PRO A 43 2.64 -22.95 -20.99
C PRO A 43 3.03 -21.60 -21.57
N THR A 44 2.43 -21.24 -22.70
CA THR A 44 2.55 -19.91 -23.26
C THR A 44 2.09 -18.98 -22.15
N SER A 45 3.03 -18.26 -21.51
CA SER A 45 2.68 -17.10 -20.71
C SER A 45 1.74 -16.28 -21.57
N THR A 46 0.49 -16.19 -21.14
CA THR A 46 -0.45 -15.26 -21.74
C THR A 46 -0.03 -13.90 -21.19
N THR A 47 1.08 -13.40 -21.72
CA THR A 47 1.55 -12.06 -21.44
C THR A 47 0.52 -11.18 -22.13
N VAL A 48 -0.42 -10.66 -21.35
CA VAL A 48 -1.24 -9.52 -21.75
C VAL A 48 -0.28 -8.49 -22.36
N PRO A 49 -0.55 -7.99 -23.58
CA PRO A 49 0.26 -6.91 -24.15
C PRO A 49 0.47 -5.82 -23.10
N SER A 50 1.69 -5.32 -22.94
CA SER A 50 2.03 -4.25 -21.98
C SER A 50 1.03 -3.10 -22.07
N ASP A 51 0.71 -2.71 -23.31
CA ASP A 51 -0.16 -1.61 -23.70
C ASP A 51 -1.65 -1.77 -23.29
N THR A 52 -1.99 -2.81 -22.51
CA THR A 52 -3.34 -3.10 -21.99
C THR A 52 -3.34 -3.36 -20.48
N ARG A 53 -2.24 -3.07 -19.80
CA ARG A 53 -2.10 -3.28 -18.35
C ARG A 53 -2.69 -2.10 -17.61
N TRP A 54 -3.62 -2.38 -16.71
CA TRP A 54 -4.28 -1.32 -15.97
C TRP A 54 -3.33 -0.48 -15.09
N GLU A 55 -2.21 -1.04 -14.59
CA GLU A 55 -1.19 -0.30 -13.84
C GLU A 55 -0.35 0.67 -14.69
N GLU A 56 -0.42 0.56 -16.02
CA GLU A 56 0.24 1.49 -16.94
C GLU A 56 -0.67 2.69 -17.28
N ALA A 57 -1.91 2.72 -16.79
CA ALA A 57 -2.77 3.89 -16.94
C ALA A 57 -2.21 5.07 -16.14
N GLU A 58 -2.08 6.22 -16.81
CA GLU A 58 -1.55 7.46 -16.22
C GLU A 58 -2.69 8.49 -16.09
N PRO A 59 -3.27 8.67 -14.89
CA PRO A 59 -4.29 9.69 -14.66
C PRO A 59 -3.81 11.09 -15.01
N ALA A 60 -4.64 11.84 -15.73
CA ALA A 60 -4.34 13.25 -15.95
C ALA A 60 -4.48 14.02 -14.62
N PRO A 61 -3.55 14.93 -14.29
CA PRO A 61 -3.68 15.77 -13.11
C PRO A 61 -4.94 16.65 -13.17
N PRO A 62 -5.55 16.99 -12.01
CA PRO A 62 -6.71 17.86 -11.96
C PRO A 62 -6.37 19.25 -12.50
N THR A 63 -7.34 19.87 -13.17
CA THR A 63 -7.19 21.26 -13.66
C THR A 63 -7.49 22.30 -12.59
N GLY A 64 -8.23 21.92 -11.55
CA GLY A 64 -8.61 22.76 -10.42
C GLY A 64 -7.83 22.44 -9.14
N PRO A 65 -8.00 23.27 -8.10
CA PRO A 65 -7.46 22.98 -6.78
C PRO A 65 -8.07 21.70 -6.20
N VAL A 66 -7.25 20.97 -5.47
CA VAL A 66 -7.62 19.75 -4.74
C VAL A 66 -7.28 19.90 -3.26
N VAL A 67 -8.00 19.15 -2.43
CA VAL A 67 -7.72 18.99 -1.00
C VAL A 67 -7.26 17.56 -0.71
N GLY A 68 -6.15 17.46 0.02
CA GLY A 68 -5.66 16.21 0.61
C GLY A 68 -5.72 16.26 2.12
N THR A 69 -6.23 15.21 2.75
CA THR A 69 -6.30 15.09 4.21
C THR A 69 -5.35 14.01 4.68
N GLY A 70 -4.42 14.34 5.58
CA GLY A 70 -3.40 13.39 5.98
C GLY A 70 -2.43 13.93 7.01
N THR A 71 -1.38 13.16 7.27
CA THR A 71 -0.27 13.61 8.10
C THR A 71 0.72 14.36 7.24
N VAL A 72 1.05 15.60 7.58
CA VAL A 72 2.23 16.26 7.02
C VAL A 72 3.42 15.84 7.87
N LEU A 73 4.44 15.29 7.23
CA LEU A 73 5.65 14.79 7.88
C LEU A 73 6.86 15.49 7.25
N ASP A 74 7.66 16.14 8.08
CA ASP A 74 8.88 16.86 7.74
C ASP A 74 10.05 16.16 8.42
N GLU A 75 10.93 15.55 7.62
CA GLU A 75 12.18 14.96 8.08
C GLU A 75 13.35 15.81 7.59
N SER A 76 13.84 16.72 8.44
CA SER A 76 14.98 17.60 8.13
C SER A 76 14.82 18.44 6.86
N GLY A 77 13.59 18.86 6.53
CA GLY A 77 13.23 19.68 5.37
C GLY A 77 12.62 18.90 4.21
N ASP A 78 12.68 17.57 4.21
CA ASP A 78 11.92 16.74 3.26
C ASP A 78 10.47 16.61 3.75
N VAL A 79 9.62 17.51 3.25
CA VAL A 79 8.21 17.57 3.61
C VAL A 79 7.37 16.72 2.66
N ARG A 80 6.52 15.87 3.22
CA ARG A 80 5.56 15.05 2.47
C ARG A 80 4.18 15.04 3.11
N LEU A 81 3.17 14.85 2.28
CA LEU A 81 1.79 14.61 2.70
C LEU A 81 1.50 13.10 2.65
N CYS A 82 1.38 12.48 3.82
CA CYS A 82 0.96 11.10 3.99
C CYS A 82 -0.55 10.99 3.77
N LEU A 83 -0.98 10.51 2.61
CA LEU A 83 -2.40 10.31 2.27
C LEU A 83 -2.93 8.92 2.66
N GLY A 84 -2.02 7.95 2.84
CA GLY A 84 -2.34 6.56 3.20
C GLY A 84 -2.07 6.23 4.66
N ALA A 85 -1.88 4.94 4.93
CA ALA A 85 -1.59 4.45 6.26
C ALA A 85 -0.28 5.01 6.84
N ILE A 86 -0.30 5.33 8.13
CA ILE A 86 0.90 5.71 8.90
C ILE A 86 1.29 4.57 9.84
N ARG A 87 2.59 4.42 10.08
CA ARG A 87 3.09 3.44 11.05
C ARG A 87 2.96 3.95 12.48
N GLU A 88 2.61 3.04 13.38
CA GLU A 88 2.52 3.28 14.83
C GLU A 88 3.92 3.44 15.47
N SER A 89 4.56 4.58 15.24
CA SER A 89 5.87 4.94 15.82
C SER A 89 5.93 6.41 16.23
N TYR A 90 7.00 6.81 16.94
CA TYR A 90 7.22 8.19 17.38
C TYR A 90 8.69 8.60 17.14
N PRO A 91 9.03 9.33 16.05
CA PRO A 91 8.14 9.90 15.03
C PRO A 91 7.34 8.86 14.22
N PRO A 92 6.15 9.21 13.69
CA PRO A 92 5.43 8.37 12.73
C PRO A 92 6.23 8.23 11.44
N GLN A 93 5.95 7.17 10.69
CA GLN A 93 6.61 6.89 9.42
C GLN A 93 5.54 6.58 8.38
N CYS A 94 5.68 7.15 7.20
CA CYS A 94 4.74 6.96 6.09
C CYS A 94 5.49 7.07 4.76
N ASP A 95 4.91 6.48 3.73
CA ASP A 95 5.10 6.96 2.36
C ASP A 95 4.10 8.10 2.11
N GLY A 96 4.43 8.98 1.18
CA GLY A 96 3.60 10.15 0.90
C GLY A 96 4.11 10.92 -0.30
N VAL A 97 3.28 11.85 -0.79
CA VAL A 97 3.65 12.69 -1.91
C VAL A 97 4.50 13.86 -1.42
N PRO A 98 5.54 14.28 -2.17
CA PRO A 98 6.27 15.51 -1.86
C PRO A 98 5.32 16.70 -1.72
N LEU A 99 5.53 17.50 -0.67
CA LEU A 99 4.68 18.63 -0.34
C LEU A 99 5.47 19.95 -0.43
N ASP A 100 5.26 20.66 -1.54
CA ASP A 100 5.94 21.91 -1.83
C ASP A 100 5.18 23.12 -1.24
N GLY A 101 5.92 24.11 -0.74
CA GLY A 101 5.34 25.33 -0.18
C GLY A 101 4.83 25.22 1.26
N TRP A 102 5.05 24.08 1.93
CA TRP A 102 4.70 23.92 3.34
C TRP A 102 5.53 24.81 4.26
N SER A 103 4.89 25.35 5.30
CA SER A 103 5.56 26.04 6.41
C SER A 103 4.90 25.67 7.73
N TRP A 104 5.71 25.47 8.76
CA TRP A 104 5.25 25.28 10.14
C TRP A 104 4.91 26.60 10.85
N ASP A 105 5.09 27.74 10.19
CA ASP A 105 4.76 29.03 10.76
C ASP A 105 3.24 29.25 10.77
N GLY A 106 2.70 29.54 11.96
CA GLY A 106 1.28 29.88 12.12
C GLY A 106 0.32 28.70 12.05
N VAL A 107 0.81 27.46 12.08
CA VAL A 107 -0.01 26.24 12.17
C VAL A 107 0.08 25.61 13.56
N ASP A 108 -1.08 25.19 14.09
CA ASP A 108 -1.20 24.45 15.35
C ASP A 108 -1.13 22.93 15.10
N GLY A 109 -1.08 22.13 16.17
CA GLY A 109 -1.15 20.65 16.07
C GLY A 109 0.15 19.96 15.64
N ARG A 110 1.24 20.72 15.54
CA ARG A 110 2.61 20.22 15.34
C ARG A 110 3.10 19.43 16.55
N GLU A 111 3.67 18.26 16.28
CA GLU A 111 4.54 17.52 17.17
C GLU A 111 5.99 17.56 16.66
N THR A 112 6.95 17.26 17.54
CA THR A 112 8.38 17.29 17.21
C THR A 112 9.16 16.25 18.00
N SER A 113 10.07 15.55 17.34
CA SER A 113 11.04 14.67 17.97
C SER A 113 12.32 14.66 17.13
N GLY A 114 13.42 15.16 17.71
CA GLY A 114 14.67 15.37 16.96
C GLY A 114 14.48 16.41 15.87
N GLU A 115 14.85 16.06 14.64
CA GLU A 115 14.70 16.89 13.44
C GLU A 115 13.38 16.61 12.69
N THR A 116 12.55 15.71 13.22
CA THR A 116 11.28 15.33 12.60
C THR A 116 10.13 16.13 13.22
N GLN A 117 9.32 16.75 12.36
CA GLN A 117 8.08 17.43 12.73
C GLN A 117 6.91 16.79 12.00
N TRP A 118 5.74 16.70 12.66
CA TRP A 118 4.54 16.18 12.00
C TRP A 118 3.26 16.75 12.60
N GLY A 119 2.18 16.66 11.85
CA GLY A 119 0.83 16.98 12.31
C GLY A 119 -0.22 16.55 11.28
N ALA A 120 -1.49 16.51 11.67
CA ALA A 120 -2.58 16.10 10.78
C ALA A 120 -3.34 17.32 10.24
N TYR A 121 -3.42 17.45 8.92
CA TYR A 121 -3.96 18.62 8.24
C TYR A 121 -4.85 18.25 7.06
N ALA A 122 -5.79 19.14 6.75
CA ALA A 122 -6.35 19.26 5.41
C ALA A 122 -5.55 20.33 4.67
N VAL A 123 -5.03 19.97 3.51
CA VAL A 123 -4.12 20.80 2.71
C VAL A 123 -4.74 21.02 1.33
N THR A 124 -4.99 22.27 0.98
CA THR A 124 -5.52 22.66 -0.34
C THR A 124 -4.39 23.15 -1.24
N GLY A 125 -4.38 22.71 -2.50
CA GLY A 125 -3.26 22.91 -3.39
C GLY A 125 -3.48 22.47 -4.83
N ALA A 126 -2.40 22.50 -5.60
CA ALA A 126 -2.32 21.93 -6.94
C ALA A 126 -1.60 20.58 -6.89
N TRP A 127 -2.14 19.60 -7.61
CA TRP A 127 -1.52 18.29 -7.84
C TRP A 127 -1.08 18.21 -9.30
N ASP A 128 0.19 17.87 -9.55
CA ASP A 128 0.75 17.78 -10.91
C ASP A 128 0.98 16.33 -11.39
N GLY A 129 0.58 15.34 -10.59
CA GLY A 129 0.82 13.91 -10.85
C GLY A 129 2.00 13.33 -10.05
N GLU A 130 2.89 14.19 -9.52
CA GLU A 130 4.04 13.77 -8.72
C GLU A 130 4.11 14.50 -7.38
N ARG A 131 3.74 15.78 -7.35
CA ARG A 131 3.95 16.72 -6.24
C ARG A 131 2.68 17.48 -5.91
N PHE A 132 2.50 17.72 -4.62
CA PHE A 132 1.43 18.58 -4.12
C PHE A 132 2.01 19.96 -3.76
N THR A 133 1.53 21.02 -4.38
CA THR A 133 1.93 22.40 -4.06
C THR A 133 0.84 23.09 -3.26
N VAL A 134 1.14 23.51 -2.04
CA VAL A 134 0.20 24.23 -1.18
C VAL A 134 -0.14 25.60 -1.77
N THR A 135 -1.43 25.90 -1.95
CA THR A 135 -1.90 27.19 -2.50
C THR A 135 -2.73 27.99 -1.51
N GLU A 136 -3.20 27.38 -0.43
CA GLU A 136 -4.02 28.03 0.60
C GLU A 136 -3.53 27.68 2.02
N PRO A 137 -3.86 28.48 3.04
CA PRO A 137 -3.55 28.15 4.42
C PRO A 137 -4.17 26.79 4.82
N PRO A 138 -3.38 25.85 5.38
CA PRO A 138 -3.88 24.54 5.77
C PRO A 138 -4.82 24.65 6.98
N ALA A 139 -5.76 23.71 7.08
CA ALA A 139 -6.61 23.57 8.25
C ALA A 139 -6.13 22.41 9.13
N LEU A 140 -6.15 22.59 10.45
CA LEU A 140 -5.94 21.48 11.38
C LEU A 140 -7.03 20.43 11.14
N LEU A 141 -6.65 19.17 10.92
CA LEU A 141 -7.62 18.14 10.49
C LEU A 141 -8.76 17.95 11.50
N ALA A 142 -8.49 18.14 12.80
CA ALA A 142 -9.50 18.10 13.86
C ALA A 142 -10.58 19.20 13.76
N LEU A 143 -10.36 20.23 12.95
CA LEU A 143 -11.28 21.34 12.71
C LEU A 143 -11.84 21.33 11.27
N TYR A 144 -11.35 20.45 10.41
CA TYR A 144 -11.78 20.34 9.03
C TYR A 144 -13.05 19.50 8.95
N ASP A 145 -14.09 20.04 8.31
CA ASP A 145 -15.34 19.35 8.03
C ASP A 145 -15.36 19.00 6.53
N PRO A 146 -14.98 17.76 6.15
CA PRO A 146 -14.95 17.37 4.75
C PRO A 146 -16.36 17.27 4.20
N MET A 147 -16.54 17.68 2.95
CA MET A 147 -17.74 17.29 2.20
C MET A 147 -17.73 15.77 2.03
N ALA A 148 -18.85 15.12 2.33
CA ALA A 148 -18.96 13.68 2.14
C ALA A 148 -18.82 13.37 0.64
N PRO A 149 -17.89 12.48 0.24
CA PRO A 149 -17.78 12.07 -1.16
C PRO A 149 -19.04 11.31 -1.57
N GLU A 150 -19.37 11.39 -2.86
CA GLU A 150 -20.45 10.60 -3.43
C GLU A 150 -20.08 9.11 -3.37
N ASP A 151 -21.07 8.24 -3.11
CA ASP A 151 -20.85 6.79 -3.18
C ASP A 151 -20.79 6.36 -4.66
N PRO A 152 -19.62 5.92 -5.17
CA PRO A 152 -19.49 5.52 -6.57
C PRO A 152 -20.35 4.30 -6.92
N THR A 153 -20.79 3.50 -5.94
CA THR A 153 -21.68 2.35 -6.19
C THR A 153 -23.16 2.69 -6.10
N GLY A 154 -23.50 3.94 -5.74
CA GLY A 154 -24.89 4.37 -5.56
C GLY A 154 -25.66 3.56 -4.50
N GLY A 155 -24.96 2.99 -3.52
CA GLY A 155 -25.54 2.14 -2.48
C GLY A 155 -25.89 0.72 -2.94
N VAL A 156 -25.47 0.31 -4.14
CA VAL A 156 -25.66 -1.05 -4.64
C VAL A 156 -24.47 -1.92 -4.23
N ASP A 157 -24.73 -3.20 -3.95
CA ASP A 157 -23.70 -4.19 -3.64
C ASP A 157 -23.26 -4.91 -4.92
N GLY A 158 -21.98 -5.27 -4.98
CA GLY A 158 -21.38 -6.01 -6.08
C GLY A 158 -21.85 -7.47 -6.12
N THR A 159 -21.79 -8.07 -7.30
CA THR A 159 -22.23 -9.46 -7.52
C THR A 159 -21.08 -10.46 -7.62
N SER A 160 -19.83 -9.99 -7.53
CA SER A 160 -18.63 -10.82 -7.64
C SER A 160 -18.51 -11.80 -6.48
N THR A 161 -17.92 -12.95 -6.77
CA THR A 161 -17.73 -14.00 -5.75
C THR A 161 -16.54 -13.68 -4.84
N ALA A 162 -16.53 -14.20 -3.61
CA ALA A 162 -15.39 -14.02 -2.71
C ALA A 162 -14.06 -14.54 -3.30
N GLU A 163 -14.09 -15.68 -3.99
CA GLU A 163 -12.91 -16.25 -4.65
C GLU A 163 -12.37 -15.34 -5.76
N GLU A 164 -13.27 -14.70 -6.52
CA GLU A 164 -12.91 -13.74 -7.55
C GLU A 164 -12.30 -12.47 -6.94
N LEU A 165 -12.92 -11.92 -5.89
CA LEU A 165 -12.44 -10.71 -5.22
C LEU A 165 -11.07 -10.95 -4.57
N ASP A 166 -10.86 -12.10 -3.93
CA ASP A 166 -9.56 -12.48 -3.37
C ASP A 166 -8.49 -12.58 -4.48
N ARG A 167 -8.84 -13.18 -5.63
CA ARG A 167 -7.92 -13.27 -6.78
C ARG A 167 -7.55 -11.88 -7.30
N VAL A 168 -8.54 -10.99 -7.49
CA VAL A 168 -8.31 -9.63 -8.00
C VAL A 168 -7.50 -8.81 -7.00
N GLN A 169 -7.86 -8.81 -5.72
CA GLN A 169 -7.10 -8.10 -4.68
C GLN A 169 -5.64 -8.53 -4.64
N ASN A 170 -5.36 -9.85 -4.69
CA ASN A 170 -3.98 -10.34 -4.67
C ASN A 170 -3.19 -9.96 -5.93
N ASP A 171 -3.84 -9.92 -7.09
CA ASP A 171 -3.23 -9.47 -8.33
C ASP A 171 -2.87 -7.97 -8.26
N ILE A 172 -3.83 -7.14 -7.83
CA ILE A 172 -3.63 -5.69 -7.64
C ILE A 172 -2.49 -5.42 -6.66
N ALA A 173 -2.49 -6.09 -5.50
CA ALA A 173 -1.45 -5.94 -4.49
C ALA A 173 -0.06 -6.32 -5.02
N GLY A 174 0.02 -7.32 -5.92
CA GLY A 174 1.26 -7.76 -6.53
C GLY A 174 1.81 -6.80 -7.59
N ARG A 175 0.96 -5.94 -8.18
CA ARG A 175 1.32 -5.08 -9.32
C ARG A 175 1.57 -3.62 -8.92
N LEU A 176 0.65 -2.97 -8.19
CA LEU A 176 0.82 -1.56 -7.80
C LEU A 176 1.84 -1.33 -6.69
N GLY A 177 2.06 -2.32 -5.83
CA GLY A 177 2.94 -2.16 -4.67
C GLY A 177 2.58 -0.93 -3.82
N ALA A 178 3.47 0.06 -3.78
CA ALA A 178 3.36 1.25 -2.93
C ALA A 178 2.43 2.35 -3.50
N GLU A 179 1.98 2.23 -4.75
CA GLU A 179 1.08 3.22 -5.37
C GLU A 179 -0.37 3.10 -4.87
N ALA A 180 -0.74 1.94 -4.33
CA ALA A 180 -2.00 1.74 -3.62
C ALA A 180 -1.91 2.29 -2.20
N LEU A 181 -2.68 3.33 -1.89
CA LEU A 181 -2.77 3.91 -0.55
C LEU A 181 -3.56 3.00 0.41
N ALA A 182 -4.60 2.34 -0.11
CA ALA A 182 -5.36 1.34 0.58
C ALA A 182 -5.95 0.33 -0.42
N LEU A 183 -6.07 -0.92 0.02
CA LEU A 183 -6.68 -1.99 -0.76
C LEU A 183 -7.51 -2.87 0.18
N SER A 184 -8.78 -3.09 -0.14
CA SER A 184 -9.68 -3.90 0.69
C SER A 184 -10.78 -4.56 -0.13
N ILE A 185 -11.49 -5.52 0.47
CA ILE A 185 -12.70 -6.12 -0.11
C ILE A 185 -13.86 -5.71 0.77
N ASP A 186 -14.87 -5.09 0.18
CA ASP A 186 -16.09 -4.69 0.89
C ASP A 186 -17.28 -4.62 -0.06
N ARG A 187 -18.47 -4.96 0.44
CA ARG A 187 -19.76 -4.96 -0.30
C ARG A 187 -19.74 -5.59 -1.70
N GLY A 188 -18.91 -6.63 -1.91
CA GLY A 188 -18.83 -7.33 -3.20
C GLY A 188 -17.88 -6.68 -4.22
N TYR A 189 -17.02 -5.75 -3.78
CA TYR A 189 -16.03 -5.05 -4.60
C TYR A 189 -14.62 -5.20 -4.04
N VAL A 190 -13.62 -5.03 -4.88
CA VAL A 190 -12.27 -4.66 -4.46
C VAL A 190 -12.17 -3.14 -4.44
N TRP A 191 -12.00 -2.54 -3.27
CA TRP A 191 -11.81 -1.11 -3.12
C TRP A 191 -10.32 -0.77 -3.15
N LEU A 192 -9.93 0.03 -4.14
CA LEU A 192 -8.58 0.55 -4.31
C LEU A 192 -8.61 2.07 -4.09
N GLN A 193 -7.80 2.54 -3.15
CA GLN A 193 -7.55 3.97 -3.00
C GLN A 193 -6.18 4.32 -3.57
N VAL A 194 -6.14 5.31 -4.46
CA VAL A 194 -4.93 5.89 -5.06
C VAL A 194 -4.82 7.38 -4.72
N VAL A 195 -3.70 8.01 -5.03
CA VAL A 195 -3.54 9.47 -4.80
C VAL A 195 -4.58 10.25 -5.60
N TRP A 196 -4.68 9.97 -6.88
CA TRP A 196 -5.60 10.62 -7.81
C TRP A 196 -5.95 9.68 -8.97
N ASP A 197 -7.21 9.70 -9.36
CA ASP A 197 -7.74 9.12 -10.58
C ASP A 197 -8.76 10.09 -11.19
N ASP A 198 -8.63 10.37 -12.49
CA ASP A 198 -9.60 11.11 -13.30
C ASP A 198 -10.64 10.19 -13.96
N GLY A 199 -10.60 8.90 -13.59
CA GLY A 199 -11.41 7.80 -14.12
C GLY A 199 -10.65 6.92 -15.11
N SER A 200 -9.42 7.26 -15.49
CA SER A 200 -8.60 6.44 -16.39
C SER A 200 -8.19 5.12 -15.73
N LEU A 201 -7.81 5.10 -14.45
CA LEU A 201 -7.52 3.88 -13.71
C LEU A 201 -8.78 3.04 -13.51
N GLN A 202 -9.92 3.67 -13.16
CA GLN A 202 -11.20 2.97 -13.07
C GLN A 202 -11.55 2.27 -14.38
N ASN A 203 -11.49 2.98 -15.51
CA ASN A 203 -11.80 2.41 -16.82
C ASN A 203 -10.87 1.25 -17.18
N ALA A 204 -9.57 1.38 -16.89
CA ALA A 204 -8.60 0.33 -17.16
C ALA A 204 -8.84 -0.91 -16.27
N ALA A 205 -9.19 -0.70 -14.99
CA ALA A 205 -9.55 -1.78 -14.08
C ALA A 205 -10.84 -2.49 -14.52
N ASP A 206 -11.84 -1.76 -15.02
CA ASP A 206 -13.08 -2.34 -15.56
C ASP A 206 -12.82 -3.15 -16.85
N GLU A 207 -11.91 -2.70 -17.72
CA GLU A 207 -11.52 -3.44 -18.92
C GLU A 207 -10.79 -4.76 -18.58
N GLU A 208 -9.94 -4.73 -17.55
CA GLU A 208 -9.12 -5.88 -17.18
C GLU A 208 -9.83 -6.89 -16.26
N TYR A 209 -10.52 -6.40 -15.23
CA TYR A 209 -11.15 -7.25 -14.20
C TYR A 209 -12.66 -7.43 -14.39
N GLY A 210 -13.28 -6.60 -15.23
CA GLY A 210 -14.73 -6.55 -15.45
C GLY A 210 -15.39 -5.37 -14.72
N GLU A 211 -16.43 -4.83 -15.34
CA GLU A 211 -17.18 -3.67 -14.84
C GLU A 211 -17.69 -3.89 -13.42
N GLY A 212 -17.34 -2.97 -12.52
CA GLY A 212 -17.84 -2.98 -11.14
C GLY A 212 -17.27 -4.10 -10.28
N VAL A 213 -16.11 -4.67 -10.65
CA VAL A 213 -15.34 -5.58 -9.80
C VAL A 213 -14.38 -4.80 -8.89
N VAL A 214 -13.73 -3.78 -9.44
CA VAL A 214 -12.81 -2.88 -8.73
C VAL A 214 -13.44 -1.50 -8.68
N ILE A 215 -13.42 -0.88 -7.51
CA ILE A 215 -13.83 0.51 -7.30
C ILE A 215 -12.58 1.31 -6.94
N VAL A 216 -12.15 2.17 -7.85
CA VAL A 216 -11.02 3.09 -7.69
C VAL A 216 -11.52 4.39 -7.07
N THR A 217 -10.83 4.85 -6.03
CA THR A 217 -11.14 6.11 -5.33
C THR A 217 -9.89 6.93 -5.14
N SER A 218 -10.03 8.26 -5.19
CA SER A 218 -8.93 9.21 -4.99
C SER A 218 -8.82 9.65 -3.53
N ALA A 219 -7.60 9.75 -3.00
CA ALA A 219 -7.36 10.38 -1.70
C ALA A 219 -7.37 11.92 -1.81
N LEU A 220 -6.96 12.46 -2.95
CA LEU A 220 -7.15 13.87 -3.28
C LEU A 220 -8.58 14.08 -3.82
N GLN A 221 -9.23 15.13 -3.32
CA GLN A 221 -10.61 15.49 -3.68
C GLN A 221 -10.62 16.87 -4.31
N GLU A 222 -11.44 17.11 -5.34
CA GLU A 222 -11.61 18.45 -5.88
C GLU A 222 -12.17 19.39 -4.81
N SER A 223 -11.58 20.58 -4.66
CA SER A 223 -12.14 21.62 -3.80
C SER A 223 -13.16 22.42 -4.63
N GLY A 224 -14.45 22.25 -4.32
CA GLY A 224 -15.56 22.93 -5.01
C GLY A 224 -15.70 24.42 -4.73
#